data_AF-A0A1W9NY35-F1
#
_entry.id   AF-A0A1W9NY35-F1
#
_cell.length_a   1.000
_cell.length_b   1.000
_cell.length_c   1.000
_cell.angle_alpha   90.00
_cell.angle_beta   90.00
_cell.angle_gamma   90.00
#
_symmetry.space_group_name_H-M   'P 1'
#
loop_
_entity.id
_entity.type
_entity.pdbx_description
1 polymer ?
#
loop_
_entity_poly.entity_id
_entity_poly.type
_entity_poly.pdbx_seq_one_letter_code
_entity_poly.pdbx_strand_id
1 'polypeptide(L)'
;MEYFLNLFRKRKGIEIEGVTKEAMDLLVSYNWPGNVRELKNVIENSIILAKAKGIKLITPDVISVKGPELKVQSAELRAQTSSGNIRHSPLTVEIEEVNEEMNFEKVTAVAELEFVRKGIEKYGKKREVLAQKLGYSNRFTFIRRIRRIFKKFPELKKQFPEIAKVFKI
;
A
#
# COMPACT_ATOMS: atom_id res chain seq x y z
N MET A 1 21.40 1.83 -8.85
CA MET A 1 20.84 2.47 -10.05
C MET A 1 20.79 1.53 -11.25
N GLU A 2 21.91 0.90 -11.61
CA GLU A 2 22.03 0.00 -12.77
C GLU A 2 21.02 -1.15 -12.78
N TYR A 3 20.69 -1.69 -11.59
CA TYR A 3 19.62 -2.68 -11.42
C TYR A 3 18.27 -2.22 -11.99
N PHE A 4 17.85 -0.97 -11.70
CA PHE A 4 16.57 -0.44 -12.18
C PHE A 4 16.60 -0.20 -13.70
N LEU A 5 17.70 0.34 -14.22
CA LEU A 5 17.85 0.56 -15.66
C LEU A 5 17.75 -0.77 -16.42
N ASN A 6 18.45 -1.81 -15.96
CA ASN A 6 18.38 -3.13 -16.58
C ASN A 6 16.99 -3.78 -16.47
N LEU A 7 16.29 -3.56 -15.34
CA LEU A 7 14.91 -4.00 -15.17
C LEU A 7 13.97 -3.35 -16.20
N PHE A 8 14.11 -2.05 -16.45
CA PHE A 8 13.25 -1.32 -17.38
C PHE A 8 13.60 -1.58 -18.85
N ARG A 9 14.89 -1.71 -19.20
CA ARG A 9 15.34 -2.14 -20.54
C ARG A 9 14.69 -3.47 -20.92
N LYS A 10 14.76 -4.47 -20.04
CA LYS A 10 14.18 -5.81 -20.28
C LYS A 10 12.66 -5.82 -20.34
N ARG A 11 11.98 -4.99 -19.54
CA ARG A 11 10.51 -5.04 -19.41
C ARG A 11 9.75 -4.15 -20.39
N LYS A 12 10.34 -3.03 -20.82
CA LYS A 12 9.63 -2.00 -21.61
C LYS A 12 10.28 -1.71 -22.97
N GLY A 13 11.40 -2.36 -23.33
CA GLY A 13 12.07 -2.15 -24.62
C GLY A 13 12.54 -0.71 -24.83
N ILE A 14 12.94 -0.03 -23.75
CA ILE A 14 13.34 1.39 -23.78
C ILE A 14 14.85 1.50 -23.94
N GLU A 15 15.31 2.29 -24.92
CA GLU A 15 16.71 2.60 -25.22
C GLU A 15 17.29 3.69 -24.29
N ILE A 16 17.29 3.46 -22.98
CA ILE A 16 18.03 4.35 -22.07
C ILE A 16 19.42 3.78 -21.84
N GLU A 17 20.43 4.56 -22.20
CA GLU A 17 21.85 4.20 -22.17
C GLU A 17 22.45 4.39 -20.77
N GLY A 18 21.93 5.34 -19.99
CA GLY A 18 22.43 5.59 -18.65
C GLY A 18 21.82 6.79 -17.94
N VAL A 19 22.49 7.21 -16.87
CA VAL A 19 22.14 8.38 -16.04
C VAL A 19 23.40 9.25 -16.01
N THR A 20 23.26 10.57 -16.16
CA THR A 20 24.42 11.47 -16.05
C THR A 20 24.92 11.54 -14.62
N LYS A 21 26.18 11.94 -14.44
CA LYS A 21 26.80 12.05 -13.11
C LYS A 21 26.01 13.00 -12.20
N GLU A 22 25.64 14.17 -12.72
CA GLU A 22 24.84 15.18 -12.01
C GLU A 22 23.47 14.64 -11.59
N ALA A 23 22.83 13.87 -12.47
CA ALA A 23 21.56 13.21 -12.17
C ALA A 23 21.72 12.14 -11.08
N MET A 24 22.82 11.40 -11.08
CA MET A 24 23.14 10.44 -10.02
C MET A 24 23.37 11.15 -8.68
N ASP A 25 24.15 12.23 -8.68
CA ASP A 25 24.44 13.01 -7.47
C ASP A 25 23.16 13.57 -6.86
N LEU A 26 22.22 14.06 -7.68
CA LEU A 26 20.89 14.47 -7.23
C LEU A 26 20.09 13.32 -6.61
N LEU A 27 20.04 12.15 -7.26
CA LEU A 27 19.30 10.99 -6.75
C LEU A 27 19.90 10.45 -5.44
N VAL A 28 21.21 10.55 -5.25
CA VAL A 28 21.90 10.14 -4.01
C VAL A 28 21.71 11.17 -2.90
N SER A 29 21.70 12.45 -3.23
CA SER A 29 21.55 13.55 -2.26
C SER A 29 20.15 13.64 -1.63
N TYR A 30 19.13 13.06 -2.29
CA TYR A 30 17.76 13.12 -1.80
C TYR A 30 17.50 12.08 -0.70
N ASN A 31 17.00 12.53 0.45
CA ASN A 31 16.55 11.62 1.50
C ASN A 31 15.19 11.06 1.07
N TRP A 32 15.11 9.78 0.72
CA TRP A 32 13.90 9.13 0.17
C TRP A 32 12.95 8.68 1.30
N PRO A 33 11.96 9.50 1.74
CA PRO A 33 11.18 9.21 2.94
C PRO A 33 10.27 7.97 2.78
N GLY A 34 9.85 7.63 1.56
CA GLY A 34 8.96 6.50 1.27
C GLY A 34 9.65 5.23 0.76
N ASN A 35 10.93 5.02 1.09
CA ASN A 35 11.75 3.85 0.73
C ASN A 35 12.06 3.72 -0.79
N VAL A 36 12.70 2.61 -1.16
CA VAL A 36 13.11 2.21 -2.52
C VAL A 36 11.99 2.29 -3.58
N ARG A 37 10.70 2.28 -3.17
CA ARG A 37 9.57 2.45 -4.10
C ARG A 37 9.48 3.86 -4.66
N GLU A 38 9.75 4.88 -3.86
CA GLU A 38 9.76 6.27 -4.34
C GLU A 38 10.88 6.49 -5.35
N LEU A 39 12.09 5.99 -5.04
CA LEU A 39 13.21 5.98 -5.98
C LEU A 39 12.83 5.29 -7.29
N LYS A 40 12.19 4.11 -7.22
CA LYS A 40 11.72 3.40 -8.42
C LYS A 40 10.72 4.24 -9.23
N ASN A 41 9.76 4.90 -8.59
CA ASN A 41 8.76 5.72 -9.27
C ASN A 41 9.38 6.95 -9.94
N VAL A 42 10.33 7.61 -9.26
CA VAL A 42 11.05 8.76 -9.84
C VAL A 42 11.87 8.31 -11.05
N ILE A 43 12.59 7.19 -10.96
CA ILE A 43 13.33 6.61 -12.09
C ILE A 43 12.37 6.28 -13.23
N GLU A 44 11.24 5.62 -12.95
CA GLU A 44 10.26 5.23 -13.99
C GLU A 44 9.69 6.45 -14.72
N ASN A 45 9.34 7.51 -13.99
CA ASN A 45 8.85 8.76 -14.58
C ASN A 45 9.95 9.48 -15.38
N SER A 46 11.19 9.50 -14.87
CA SER A 46 12.33 10.10 -15.56
C SER A 46 12.61 9.40 -16.90
N ILE A 47 12.46 8.08 -16.94
CA ILE A 47 12.58 7.26 -18.15
C ILE A 47 11.50 7.62 -19.18
N ILE A 48 10.24 7.78 -18.74
CA ILE A 48 9.12 8.15 -19.61
C ILE A 48 9.34 9.55 -20.20
N LEU A 49 9.79 10.50 -19.37
CA LEU A 49 10.03 11.87 -19.78
C LEU A 49 11.24 11.99 -20.73
N ALA A 50 12.33 11.27 -20.46
CA ALA A 50 13.48 11.19 -21.36
C ALA A 50 13.05 10.67 -22.74
N LYS A 51 12.22 9.60 -22.78
CA LYS A 51 11.66 9.08 -24.03
C LYS A 51 10.81 10.13 -24.76
N ALA A 52 9.95 10.85 -24.03
CA ALA A 52 9.11 11.90 -24.61
C ALA A 52 9.95 13.05 -25.22
N LYS A 53 11.12 13.34 -24.63
CA LYS A 53 12.07 14.33 -25.14
C LYS A 53 13.06 13.77 -26.19
N GLY A 54 13.02 12.48 -26.50
CA GLY A 54 13.96 11.82 -27.42
C GLY A 54 15.39 11.68 -26.86
N ILE A 55 15.56 11.75 -25.54
CA ILE A 55 16.86 11.70 -24.88
C ILE A 55 17.12 10.28 -24.37
N LYS A 56 18.33 9.76 -24.60
CA LYS A 56 18.75 8.40 -24.19
C LYS A 56 19.43 8.34 -22.81
N LEU A 57 19.73 9.49 -22.22
CA LEU A 57 20.37 9.66 -20.93
C LEU A 57 19.42 10.35 -19.94
N ILE A 58 19.36 9.87 -18.70
CA ILE A 58 18.64 10.55 -17.62
C ILE A 58 19.51 11.69 -17.12
N THR A 59 19.03 12.91 -17.33
CA THR A 59 19.64 14.18 -16.92
C THR A 59 18.83 14.84 -15.79
N PRO A 60 19.41 15.77 -15.03
CA PRO A 60 18.71 16.47 -13.94
C PRO A 60 17.33 17.06 -14.33
N ASP A 61 17.18 17.57 -15.55
CA ASP A 61 15.97 18.22 -16.05
C ASP A 61 14.80 17.26 -16.30
N VAL A 62 15.06 15.95 -16.41
CA VAL A 62 14.02 14.93 -16.52
C VAL A 62 13.74 14.23 -15.18
N ILE A 63 14.55 14.51 -14.16
CA ILE A 63 14.32 13.98 -12.82
C ILE A 63 13.40 14.94 -12.06
N SER A 64 12.13 14.56 -11.95
CA SER A 64 11.22 15.24 -11.03
C SER A 64 11.47 14.77 -9.59
N VAL A 65 12.52 15.29 -8.96
CA VAL A 65 12.73 15.14 -7.49
C VAL A 65 11.88 16.13 -6.70
N LYS A 66 11.31 17.14 -7.35
CA LYS A 66 10.16 17.85 -6.79
C LYS A 66 9.13 16.77 -6.49
N GLY A 67 8.89 16.53 -5.21
CA GLY A 67 7.82 15.66 -4.73
C GLY A 67 6.53 15.99 -5.47
N PRO A 68 5.52 15.12 -5.41
CA PRO A 68 4.31 15.26 -6.20
C PRO A 68 3.71 16.66 -6.01
N GLU A 69 3.96 17.57 -6.95
CA GLU A 69 3.23 18.84 -7.11
C GLU A 69 1.75 18.57 -7.47
N LEU A 70 1.35 17.30 -7.56
CA LEU A 70 -0.03 16.81 -7.51
C LEU A 70 -0.59 16.60 -6.08
N LYS A 71 0.08 17.09 -5.02
CA LYS A 71 -0.51 17.15 -3.66
C LYS A 71 -0.94 18.55 -3.21
N VAL A 72 -0.71 19.61 -3.98
CA VAL A 72 -1.04 20.98 -3.53
C VAL A 72 -2.56 21.18 -3.37
N GLN A 73 -3.40 20.52 -4.18
CA GLN A 73 -4.86 20.49 -3.95
C GLN A 73 -5.27 19.77 -2.67
N SER A 74 -4.48 18.84 -2.15
CA SER A 74 -4.82 18.13 -0.91
C SER A 74 -4.38 18.87 0.36
N ALA A 75 -3.45 19.82 0.25
CA ALA A 75 -2.98 20.63 1.36
C ALA A 75 -3.90 21.84 1.63
N GLU A 76 -4.37 22.51 0.59
CA GLU A 76 -5.30 23.64 0.70
C GLU A 76 -6.71 23.18 1.14
N LEU A 77 -7.15 21.99 0.73
CA LEU A 77 -8.40 21.39 1.24
C LEU A 77 -8.33 21.08 2.74
N ARG A 78 -7.14 20.77 3.28
CA ARG A 78 -6.92 20.51 4.71
C ARG A 78 -6.86 21.80 5.54
N ALA A 79 -6.34 22.88 4.95
CA ALA A 79 -6.27 24.18 5.61
C ALA A 79 -7.66 24.82 5.75
N GLN A 80 -8.58 24.63 4.81
CA GLN A 80 -9.93 25.20 4.89
C GLN A 80 -10.88 24.43 5.83
N THR A 81 -10.58 23.18 6.20
CA THR A 81 -11.34 22.47 7.25
C THR A 81 -10.95 22.88 8.67
N SER A 82 -10.02 23.83 8.85
CA SER A 82 -9.62 24.33 10.18
C SER A 82 -10.71 25.14 10.91
N SER A 83 -11.92 25.25 10.36
CA SER A 83 -13.13 25.67 11.09
C SER A 83 -14.30 24.68 10.98
N GLY A 84 -14.04 23.46 10.54
CA GLY A 84 -15.00 22.36 10.57
C GLY A 84 -14.60 21.38 11.66
N ASN A 85 -15.46 21.24 12.67
CA ASN A 85 -15.37 20.34 13.82
C ASN A 85 -15.17 18.85 13.40
N ILE A 86 -13.99 18.46 12.90
CA ILE A 86 -13.63 17.06 12.77
C ILE A 86 -13.25 16.61 14.17
N ARG A 87 -14.24 16.05 14.88
CA ARG A 87 -14.02 15.24 16.08
C ARG A 87 -13.17 14.03 15.69
N HIS A 88 -11.86 14.21 15.55
CA HIS A 88 -10.93 13.13 15.83
C HIS A 88 -11.09 12.87 17.33
N SER A 89 -11.99 11.96 17.69
CA SER A 89 -11.76 11.20 18.92
C SER A 89 -10.44 10.48 18.64
N PRO A 90 -9.33 10.80 19.33
CA PRO A 90 -8.15 9.96 19.22
C PRO A 90 -8.63 8.58 19.66
N LEU A 91 -8.55 7.57 18.79
CA LEU A 91 -8.61 6.20 19.30
C LEU A 91 -7.32 6.02 20.11
N THR A 92 -7.37 6.38 21.39
CA THR A 92 -6.39 5.94 22.38
C THR A 92 -6.56 4.44 22.50
N VAL A 93 -5.62 3.70 21.90
CA VAL A 93 -5.48 2.26 22.15
C VAL A 93 -4.61 2.15 23.39
N GLU A 94 -5.23 1.85 24.53
CA GLU A 94 -4.50 1.43 25.73
C GLU A 94 -3.85 0.09 25.42
N ILE A 95 -2.52 0.08 25.35
CA ILE A 95 -1.74 -1.15 25.17
C ILE A 95 -1.46 -1.68 26.58
N GLU A 96 -2.22 -2.69 27.01
CA GLU A 96 -1.90 -3.46 28.21
C GLU A 96 -0.54 -4.17 28.03
N GLU A 97 0.19 -4.34 29.13
CA GLU A 97 1.59 -4.77 29.17
C GLU A 97 1.92 -5.95 28.23
N VAL A 98 3.08 -5.82 27.59
CA VAL A 98 3.61 -6.70 26.54
C VAL A 98 3.84 -8.11 27.10
N ASN A 99 2.95 -9.05 26.80
CA ASN A 99 3.21 -10.47 27.01
C ASN A 99 3.98 -11.09 25.82
N GLU A 100 4.87 -12.04 26.13
CA GLU A 100 6.01 -12.54 25.34
C GLU A 100 5.73 -13.17 23.96
N GLU A 101 4.51 -13.14 23.41
CA GLU A 101 4.26 -13.52 22.02
C GLU A 101 3.33 -12.55 21.29
N MET A 102 3.78 -11.31 21.12
CA MET A 102 3.15 -10.36 20.18
C MET A 102 3.37 -10.80 18.73
N ASN A 103 2.61 -11.79 18.27
CA ASN A 103 2.55 -12.14 16.85
C ASN A 103 1.59 -11.17 16.13
N PHE A 104 2.14 -10.08 15.59
CA PHE A 104 1.39 -9.04 14.87
C PHE A 104 0.48 -9.61 13.77
N GLU A 105 0.92 -10.66 13.08
CA GLU A 105 0.12 -11.30 12.04
C GLU A 105 -1.11 -12.00 12.61
N LYS A 106 -0.98 -12.64 13.78
CA LYS A 106 -2.09 -13.27 14.50
C LYS A 106 -3.07 -12.23 15.03
N VAL A 107 -2.58 -11.14 15.63
CA VAL A 107 -3.41 -10.03 16.11
C VAL A 107 -4.21 -9.42 14.96
N THR A 108 -3.55 -9.15 13.84
CA THR A 108 -4.21 -8.62 12.64
C THR A 108 -5.25 -9.60 12.09
N ALA A 109 -4.94 -10.90 12.07
CA ALA A 109 -5.86 -11.93 11.62
C ALA A 109 -7.12 -12.02 12.49
N VAL A 110 -6.98 -11.97 13.82
CA VAL A 110 -8.10 -11.95 14.76
C VAL A 110 -8.97 -10.71 14.53
N ALA A 111 -8.36 -9.54 14.42
CA ALA A 111 -9.09 -8.30 14.14
C ALA A 111 -9.86 -8.37 12.81
N GLU A 112 -9.22 -8.86 11.73
CA GLU A 112 -9.88 -9.07 10.43
C GLU A 112 -11.10 -10.00 10.56
N LEU A 113 -10.96 -11.12 11.26
CA LEU A 113 -12.06 -12.06 11.47
C LEU A 113 -13.19 -11.46 12.33
N GLU A 114 -12.88 -10.66 13.34
CA GLU A 114 -13.90 -9.94 14.12
C GLU A 114 -14.72 -8.98 13.25
N PHE A 115 -14.07 -8.22 12.37
CA PHE A 115 -14.78 -7.37 11.41
C PHE A 115 -15.66 -8.19 10.46
N VAL A 116 -15.20 -9.36 10.03
CA VAL A 116 -16.00 -10.27 9.20
C VAL A 116 -17.22 -10.79 9.96
N ARG A 117 -17.06 -11.19 11.23
CA ARG A 117 -18.17 -11.63 12.09
C ARG A 117 -19.22 -10.53 12.23
N LYS A 118 -18.80 -9.32 12.63
CA LYS A 118 -19.69 -8.14 12.71
C LYS A 118 -20.33 -7.81 11.36
N GLY A 119 -19.59 -7.99 10.27
CA GLY A 119 -20.09 -7.82 8.92
C GLY A 119 -21.19 -8.83 8.57
N ILE A 120 -21.04 -10.10 8.98
CA ILE A 120 -22.05 -11.15 8.78
C ILE A 120 -23.33 -10.82 9.57
N GLU A 121 -23.20 -10.37 10.82
CA GLU A 121 -24.32 -9.95 11.66
C GLU A 121 -25.10 -8.79 11.02
N LYS A 122 -24.38 -7.80 10.46
CA LYS A 122 -25.00 -6.57 9.94
C LYS A 122 -25.50 -6.66 8.49
N TYR A 123 -24.78 -7.39 7.63
CA TYR A 123 -25.02 -7.40 6.17
C TYR A 123 -25.36 -8.79 5.62
N GLY A 124 -25.34 -9.82 6.47
CA GLY A 124 -25.62 -11.20 6.10
C GLY A 124 -24.42 -11.95 5.50
N LYS A 125 -24.67 -13.16 4.99
CA LYS A 125 -23.62 -14.14 4.62
C LYS A 125 -23.14 -14.04 3.16
N LYS A 126 -23.67 -13.10 2.37
CA LYS A 126 -23.30 -12.93 0.96
C LYS A 126 -21.87 -12.41 0.85
N ARG A 127 -20.96 -13.25 0.36
CA ARG A 127 -19.51 -12.96 0.29
C ARG A 127 -19.16 -11.72 -0.53
N GLU A 128 -19.92 -11.45 -1.60
CA GLU A 128 -19.78 -10.25 -2.44
C GLU A 128 -20.01 -8.97 -1.62
N VAL A 129 -21.11 -8.96 -0.85
CA VAL A 129 -21.53 -7.82 -0.01
C VAL A 129 -20.52 -7.62 1.12
N LEU A 130 -20.11 -8.70 1.78
CA LEU A 130 -19.08 -8.63 2.84
C LEU A 130 -17.77 -8.07 2.32
N ALA A 131 -17.28 -8.55 1.18
CA ALA A 131 -16.03 -8.05 0.58
C ALA A 131 -16.11 -6.55 0.30
N GLN A 132 -17.20 -6.09 -0.34
CA GLN A 132 -17.39 -4.67 -0.66
C GLN A 132 -17.50 -3.80 0.60
N LYS A 133 -18.29 -4.23 1.60
CA LYS A 133 -18.49 -3.46 2.84
C LYS A 133 -17.26 -3.43 3.74
N LEU A 134 -16.39 -4.43 3.64
CA LEU A 134 -15.11 -4.49 4.36
C LEU A 134 -13.94 -3.90 3.56
N GLY A 135 -14.19 -3.27 2.41
CA GLY A 135 -13.17 -2.55 1.64
C GLY A 135 -12.26 -3.41 0.77
N TYR A 136 -12.63 -4.66 0.49
CA TYR A 136 -11.89 -5.49 -0.45
C TYR A 136 -12.29 -5.18 -1.89
N SER A 137 -11.30 -5.18 -2.78
CA SER A 137 -11.49 -4.89 -4.21
C SER A 137 -12.37 -5.92 -4.91
N ASN A 138 -12.31 -7.19 -4.51
CA ASN A 138 -13.18 -8.23 -5.05
C ASN A 138 -13.36 -9.40 -4.06
N ARG A 139 -14.43 -10.17 -4.28
CA ARG A 139 -14.79 -11.33 -3.44
C ARG A 139 -13.73 -12.42 -3.41
N PHE A 140 -12.97 -12.60 -4.49
CA PHE A 140 -11.97 -13.68 -4.59
C PHE A 140 -10.74 -13.40 -3.73
N THR A 141 -10.25 -12.15 -3.72
CA THR A 141 -9.16 -11.67 -2.87
C THR A 141 -9.56 -11.78 -1.41
N PHE A 142 -10.78 -11.38 -1.08
CA PHE A 142 -11.34 -11.53 0.26
C PHE A 142 -11.37 -13.00 0.71
N ILE A 143 -11.99 -13.89 -0.07
CA ILE A 143 -12.03 -15.33 0.25
C ILE A 143 -10.61 -15.92 0.38
N ARG A 144 -9.68 -15.53 -0.51
CA ARG A 144 -8.28 -15.95 -0.45
C ARG A 144 -7.60 -15.48 0.84
N ARG A 145 -7.87 -14.26 1.29
CA ARG A 145 -7.36 -13.73 2.57
C ARG A 145 -7.87 -14.54 3.75
N ILE A 146 -9.19 -14.80 3.81
CA ILE A 146 -9.80 -15.60 4.88
C ILE A 146 -9.26 -17.04 4.91
N ARG A 147 -9.13 -17.68 3.74
CA ARG A 147 -8.51 -19.02 3.64
C ARG A 147 -7.07 -19.03 4.11
N ARG A 148 -6.29 -18.00 3.76
CA ARG A 148 -4.89 -17.88 4.18
C ARG A 148 -4.78 -17.73 5.70
N ILE A 149 -5.67 -16.95 6.32
CA ILE A 149 -5.74 -16.80 7.77
C ILE A 149 -5.98 -18.15 8.43
N PHE A 150 -7.03 -18.89 8.06
CA PHE A 150 -7.32 -20.19 8.67
C PHE A 150 -6.30 -21.29 8.35
N LYS A 151 -5.58 -21.21 7.22
CA LYS A 151 -4.47 -22.12 6.93
C LYS A 151 -3.27 -21.86 7.85
N LYS A 152 -2.99 -20.59 8.15
CA LYS A 152 -1.86 -20.17 8.97
C LYS A 152 -2.14 -20.30 10.47
N PHE A 153 -3.38 -20.03 10.87
CA PHE A 153 -3.84 -20.12 12.26
C PHE A 153 -5.09 -21.02 12.36
N PRO A 154 -4.91 -22.35 12.32
CA PRO A 154 -6.02 -23.31 12.38
C PRO A 154 -6.85 -23.22 13.67
N GLU A 155 -6.24 -22.78 14.77
CA GLU A 155 -6.89 -22.61 16.07
C GLU A 155 -8.03 -21.59 16.03
N LEU A 156 -7.95 -20.59 15.13
CA LEU A 156 -8.98 -19.57 14.98
C LEU A 156 -10.30 -20.15 14.45
N LYS A 157 -10.30 -21.34 13.85
CA LYS A 157 -11.56 -22.01 13.45
C LYS A 157 -12.47 -22.30 14.65
N LYS A 158 -11.87 -22.60 15.82
CA LYS A 158 -12.61 -22.84 17.05
C LYS A 158 -13.22 -21.55 17.61
N GLN A 159 -12.49 -20.43 17.47
CA GLN A 159 -12.94 -19.11 17.92
C GLN A 159 -13.99 -18.50 16.98
N PHE A 160 -13.89 -18.74 15.67
CA PHE A 160 -14.77 -18.18 14.64
C PHE A 160 -15.50 -19.26 13.81
N PRO A 161 -16.31 -20.14 14.43
CA PRO A 161 -16.94 -21.27 13.75
C PRO A 161 -17.97 -20.83 12.69
N GLU A 162 -18.61 -19.68 12.89
CA GLU A 162 -19.59 -19.15 11.93
C GLU A 162 -18.95 -18.76 10.60
N ILE A 163 -17.76 -18.15 10.66
CA ILE A 163 -16.99 -17.77 9.48
C ILE A 163 -16.53 -19.03 8.75
N ALA A 164 -15.98 -20.01 9.46
CA ALA A 164 -15.58 -21.30 8.88
C ALA A 164 -16.74 -21.95 8.08
N LYS A 165 -17.96 -21.96 8.65
CA LYS A 165 -19.18 -22.44 7.97
C LYS A 165 -19.52 -21.63 6.71
N VAL A 166 -19.51 -20.29 6.78
CA VAL A 166 -19.84 -19.40 5.65
C VAL A 166 -18.86 -19.59 4.48
N PHE A 167 -17.59 -19.83 4.77
CA PHE A 167 -16.56 -19.96 3.75
C PHE A 167 -16.26 -21.41 3.33
N LYS A 168 -16.88 -22.40 3.99
CA LYS A 168 -16.66 -23.85 3.79
C LYS A 168 -15.19 -24.24 3.97
N ILE A 169 -14.61 -23.89 5.13
CA ILE A 169 -13.18 -24.09 5.47
C ILE A 169 -13.08 -24.76 6.83
#